data_AF-A0A261KUP8-F1
#
_entry.id   AF-A0A261KUP8-F1
#
_cell.length_a   1.000
_cell.length_b   1.000
_cell.length_c   1.000
_cell.angle_alpha   90.00
_cell.angle_beta   90.00
_cell.angle_gamma   90.00
#
_symmetry.space_group_name_H-M   'P 1'
#
loop_
_entity.id
_entity.type
_entity.pdbx_description
1 polymer ?
#
loop_
_entity_poly.entity_id
_entity_poly.type
_entity_poly.pdbx_seq_one_letter_code
_entity_poly.pdbx_strand_id
1 'polypeptide(L)'
;DKDDLVIVYVSSPKKAVVGYFKIKNIIKKEVSYLWEEVEDKAGITSEEFYDYYSGVKFGIGIFFQKSKTFKKTVELEQLREELNNFRPPQSYRYLKSDEWEIIKRLVDYDFE
;
A
#
# COMPACT_ATOMS: atom_id res chain seq x y z
N ASP A 1 5.16 10.34 -3.15
CA ASP A 1 4.82 11.56 -2.42
C ASP A 1 3.49 12.15 -2.85
N LYS A 2 3.13 13.34 -2.36
CA LYS A 2 1.74 13.86 -2.42
C LYS A 2 1.14 13.68 -3.83
N ASP A 3 -0.05 13.10 -3.86
CA ASP A 3 -0.82 12.70 -5.04
C ASP A 3 -0.31 11.48 -5.84
N ASP A 4 0.78 10.85 -5.42
CA ASP A 4 1.24 9.58 -5.97
C ASP A 4 0.19 8.49 -5.77
N LEU A 5 0.07 7.66 -6.81
CA LEU A 5 -0.78 6.49 -6.83
C LEU A 5 -0.05 5.29 -6.20
N VAL A 6 -0.63 4.72 -5.14
CA VAL A 6 -0.12 3.51 -4.50
C VAL A 6 -1.03 2.36 -4.85
N ILE A 7 -0.46 1.29 -5.41
CA ILE A 7 -1.15 0.04 -5.72
C ILE A 7 -1.03 -0.90 -4.52
N VAL A 8 -2.14 -1.45 -4.07
CA VAL A 8 -2.22 -2.30 -2.87
C VAL A 8 -2.19 -3.77 -3.27
N TYR A 9 -1.15 -4.47 -2.79
CA TYR A 9 -1.05 -5.92 -2.83
C TYR A 9 -1.41 -6.50 -1.45
N VAL A 10 -2.36 -7.44 -1.42
CA VAL A 10 -2.72 -8.17 -0.19
C VAL A 10 -1.91 -9.46 -0.14
N SER A 11 -1.27 -9.71 1.00
CA SER A 11 -0.50 -10.91 1.26
C SER A 11 -1.38 -12.15 1.44
N SER A 12 -0.81 -13.27 1.90
CA SER A 12 -1.54 -14.52 2.11
C SER A 12 -2.73 -14.34 3.07
N PRO A 13 -3.87 -15.02 2.85
CA PRO A 13 -4.14 -16.02 1.81
C PRO A 13 -4.53 -15.44 0.44
N LYS A 14 -4.83 -14.14 0.35
CA LYS A 14 -5.39 -13.55 -0.87
C LYS A 14 -4.36 -13.42 -2.00
N LYS A 15 -3.11 -13.02 -1.72
CA LYS A 15 -1.99 -12.96 -2.68
C LYS A 15 -2.33 -12.25 -4.01
N ALA A 16 -2.90 -11.04 -3.95
CA ALA A 16 -3.37 -10.33 -5.13
C ALA A 16 -3.20 -8.81 -5.05
N VAL A 17 -3.07 -8.15 -6.20
CA VAL A 17 -3.32 -6.71 -6.33
C VAL A 17 -4.83 -6.48 -6.33
N VAL A 18 -5.33 -5.62 -5.42
CA VAL A 18 -6.77 -5.47 -5.15
C VAL A 18 -7.33 -4.06 -5.31
N GLY A 19 -6.47 -3.06 -5.24
CA GLY A 19 -6.94 -1.67 -5.25
C GLY A 19 -5.79 -0.69 -5.18
N TYR A 20 -6.13 0.56 -4.91
CA TYR A 20 -5.20 1.66 -4.87
C TYR A 20 -5.69 2.79 -3.98
N PHE A 21 -4.78 3.71 -3.67
CA PHE A 21 -5.10 5.00 -3.06
C PHE A 21 -4.12 6.07 -3.53
N LYS A 22 -4.42 7.33 -3.23
CA LYS A 22 -3.47 8.44 -3.42
C LYS A 22 -2.89 8.93 -2.11
N ILE A 23 -1.59 9.19 -2.08
CA ILE A 23 -0.93 9.76 -0.90
C ILE A 23 -1.45 11.19 -0.68
N LYS A 24 -2.01 11.46 0.50
CA LYS A 24 -2.41 12.79 0.93
C LYS A 24 -1.23 13.56 1.51
N ASN A 25 -0.51 12.95 2.44
CA ASN A 25 0.68 13.48 3.07
C ASN A 25 1.45 12.38 3.80
N ILE A 26 2.72 12.63 4.07
CA ILE A 26 3.59 11.78 4.87
C ILE A 26 4.07 12.60 6.06
N ILE A 27 3.98 12.04 7.26
CA ILE A 27 4.48 12.68 8.48
C ILE A 27 5.55 11.82 9.14
N LYS A 28 6.50 12.47 9.80
CA LYS A 28 7.44 11.86 10.71
C LYS A 28 7.25 12.49 12.08
N LYS A 29 6.94 11.69 13.10
CA LYS A 29 6.69 12.14 14.47
C LYS A 29 7.32 11.18 15.47
N GLU A 30 7.48 11.61 16.72
CA GLU A 30 7.80 10.66 17.80
C GLU A 30 6.65 9.65 17.92
N VAL A 31 6.96 8.41 18.29
CA VAL A 31 6.01 7.28 18.23
C VAL A 31 4.73 7.55 19.02
N SER A 32 4.83 8.16 20.21
CA SER A 32 3.67 8.55 21.03
C SER A 32 2.77 9.56 20.33
N TYR A 33 3.33 10.65 19.80
CA TYR A 33 2.57 11.66 19.05
C TYR A 33 2.06 11.15 17.69
N LEU A 34 2.71 10.14 17.11
CA LEU A 34 2.20 9.49 15.92
C LEU A 34 0.95 8.68 16.26
N TRP A 35 0.96 7.95 17.38
CA TRP A 35 -0.18 7.17 17.83
C TRP A 35 -1.44 8.03 18.03
N GLU A 36 -1.31 9.14 18.75
CA GLU A 36 -2.41 10.10 18.99
C GLU A 36 -3.09 10.58 17.69
N GLU A 37 -2.34 10.65 16.57
CA GLU A 37 -2.86 11.11 15.28
C GLU A 37 -3.58 10.02 14.47
N VAL A 38 -3.23 8.75 14.72
CA VAL A 38 -3.63 7.61 13.88
C VAL A 38 -4.44 6.55 14.61
N GLU A 39 -4.58 6.60 15.94
CA GLU A 39 -5.24 5.56 16.73
C GLU A 39 -6.70 5.28 16.28
N ASP A 40 -7.40 6.32 15.82
CA ASP A 40 -8.77 6.26 15.30
C ASP A 40 -8.86 5.84 13.82
N LYS A 41 -7.73 5.71 13.12
CA LYS A 41 -7.64 5.52 11.65
C LYS A 41 -6.84 4.29 11.23
N ALA A 42 -5.86 3.86 12.02
CA ALA A 42 -4.87 2.85 11.62
C ALA A 42 -5.44 1.43 11.53
N GLY A 43 -6.57 1.17 12.21
CA GLY A 43 -7.23 -0.15 12.18
C GLY A 43 -6.44 -1.25 12.90
N ILE A 44 -5.53 -0.87 13.81
CA ILE A 44 -4.73 -1.78 14.64
C ILE A 44 -4.84 -1.33 16.10
N THR A 45 -4.49 -2.23 17.02
CA THR A 45 -4.44 -1.94 18.45
C THR A 45 -3.20 -1.11 18.81
N SER A 46 -3.23 -0.47 19.98
CA SER A 46 -2.06 0.25 20.50
C SER A 46 -0.88 -0.69 20.73
N GLU A 47 -1.13 -1.91 21.21
CA GLU A 47 -0.09 -2.92 21.44
C GLU A 47 0.63 -3.27 20.13
N GLU A 48 -0.11 -3.62 19.07
CA GLU A 48 0.48 -3.89 17.75
C GLU A 48 1.29 -2.71 17.21
N PHE A 49 0.80 -1.48 17.41
CA PHE A 49 1.49 -0.27 16.98
C PHE A 49 2.81 -0.05 17.73
N TYR A 50 2.79 -0.13 19.06
CA TYR A 50 3.99 0.09 19.88
C TYR A 50 5.01 -1.04 19.72
N ASP A 51 4.55 -2.28 19.52
CA ASP A 51 5.41 -3.42 19.22
C ASP A 51 6.12 -3.23 17.87
N TYR A 52 5.40 -2.79 16.84
CA TYR A 52 5.98 -2.51 15.52
C TYR A 52 7.06 -1.43 15.58
N TYR A 53 6.86 -0.40 16.39
CA TYR A 53 7.80 0.71 16.58
C TYR A 53 8.76 0.52 17.78
N SER A 54 8.87 -0.69 18.31
CA SER A 54 9.73 -0.97 19.46
C SER A 54 11.20 -0.64 19.15
N GLY A 55 11.86 0.05 20.08
CA GLY A 55 13.27 0.43 19.96
C GLY A 55 13.56 1.63 19.05
N VAL A 56 12.54 2.27 18.45
CA VAL A 56 12.73 3.50 17.65
C VAL A 56 12.01 4.70 18.25
N LYS A 57 12.63 5.88 18.12
CA LYS A 57 12.08 7.14 18.64
C LYS A 57 11.02 7.75 17.71
N PHE A 58 11.18 7.59 16.40
CA PHE A 58 10.33 8.23 15.39
C PHE A 58 9.68 7.20 14.47
N GLY A 59 8.40 7.41 14.16
CA GLY A 59 7.66 6.63 13.18
C GLY A 59 7.27 7.44 11.94
N ILE A 60 6.79 6.73 10.90
CA ILE A 60 6.30 7.33 9.65
C ILE A 60 4.81 7.03 9.51
N GLY A 61 4.01 8.08 9.33
CA GLY A 61 2.60 7.98 9.00
C GLY A 61 2.36 8.34 7.53
N ILE A 62 1.78 7.42 6.76
CA ILE A 62 1.34 7.69 5.38
C ILE A 62 -0.17 7.86 5.40
N PHE A 63 -0.62 9.11 5.24
CA PHE A 63 -2.04 9.43 5.13
C PHE A 63 -2.44 9.36 3.66
N PHE A 64 -3.59 8.77 3.38
CA PHE A 64 -4.09 8.60 2.03
C PHE A 64 -5.52 9.12 1.86
N GLN A 65 -5.90 9.26 0.61
CA GLN A 65 -7.23 9.69 0.17
C GLN A 65 -7.60 8.94 -1.11
N LYS A 66 -8.89 9.03 -1.49
CA LYS A 66 -9.41 8.45 -2.75
C LYS A 66 -9.07 6.96 -2.89
N SER A 67 -9.19 6.18 -1.82
CA SER A 67 -9.01 4.73 -1.87
C SER A 67 -10.15 4.09 -2.67
N LYS A 68 -9.80 3.17 -3.58
CA LYS A 68 -10.76 2.39 -4.36
C LYS A 68 -10.25 0.97 -4.57
N THR A 69 -11.17 0.01 -4.64
CA THR A 69 -10.90 -1.35 -5.10
C THR A 69 -11.01 -1.39 -6.62
N PHE A 70 -10.18 -2.21 -7.26
CA PHE A 70 -10.32 -2.47 -8.69
C PHE A 70 -11.55 -3.34 -8.98
N LYS A 71 -12.05 -3.27 -10.22
CA LYS A 71 -13.13 -4.15 -10.70
C LYS A 71 -12.66 -5.60 -10.75
N LYS A 72 -11.39 -5.82 -11.09
CA LYS A 72 -10.73 -7.14 -11.09
C LYS A 72 -9.49 -7.13 -10.22
N THR A 73 -9.30 -8.20 -9.46
CA THR A 73 -8.06 -8.44 -8.71
C THR A 73 -7.07 -9.25 -9.55
N VAL A 74 -5.77 -9.00 -9.40
CA VAL A 74 -4.73 -9.72 -10.13
C VAL A 74 -3.93 -10.58 -9.16
N GLU A 75 -4.08 -11.89 -9.30
CA GLU A 75 -3.45 -12.88 -8.41
C GLU A 75 -1.94 -12.98 -8.68
N LEU A 76 -1.18 -13.40 -7.66
CA LEU A 76 0.30 -13.42 -7.71
C LEU A 76 0.86 -14.23 -8.87
N GLU A 77 0.27 -15.37 -9.22
CA GLU A 77 0.76 -16.19 -10.33
C GLU A 77 0.59 -15.47 -11.68
N GLN A 78 -0.53 -14.77 -11.88
CA GLN A 78 -0.72 -13.95 -13.06
C GLN A 78 0.27 -12.77 -13.11
N LEU A 79 0.56 -12.14 -11.96
CA LEU A 79 1.60 -11.11 -11.89
C LEU A 79 2.98 -11.66 -12.26
N ARG A 80 3.29 -12.92 -11.89
CA ARG A 80 4.58 -13.54 -12.25
C ARG A 80 4.69 -13.83 -13.74
N GLU A 81 3.60 -14.28 -14.36
CA GLU A 81 3.53 -14.52 -15.79
C GLU A 81 3.69 -13.22 -16.58
N GLU A 82 3.02 -12.15 -16.16
CA GLU A 82 2.94 -10.89 -16.91
C GLU A 82 4.10 -9.91 -16.61
N LEU A 83 4.69 -9.95 -15.40
CA LEU A 83 5.69 -9.00 -14.92
C LEU A 83 7.03 -9.66 -14.60
N ASN A 84 7.50 -10.56 -15.46
CA ASN A 84 8.81 -11.22 -15.39
C ASN A 84 9.18 -11.72 -13.97
N ASN A 85 8.40 -12.66 -13.46
CA ASN A 85 8.56 -13.27 -12.14
C ASN A 85 8.46 -12.25 -10.98
N PHE A 86 7.38 -11.47 -10.98
CA PHE A 86 7.02 -10.53 -9.92
C PHE A 86 7.21 -11.13 -8.52
N ARG A 87 7.80 -10.31 -7.64
CA ARG A 87 7.91 -10.60 -6.21
C ARG A 87 7.25 -9.48 -5.40
N PRO A 88 6.33 -9.80 -4.48
CA PRO A 88 5.78 -8.81 -3.57
C PRO A 88 6.92 -8.12 -2.79
N PRO A 89 6.93 -6.78 -2.70
CA PRO A 89 7.94 -6.09 -1.91
C PRO A 89 7.74 -6.35 -0.41
N GLN A 90 8.84 -6.35 0.35
CA GLN A 90 8.76 -6.41 1.83
C GLN A 90 8.20 -5.11 2.43
N SER A 91 8.52 -3.97 1.82
CA SER A 91 8.00 -2.65 2.20
C SER A 91 7.14 -2.07 1.08
N TYR A 92 7.77 -1.45 0.09
CA TYR A 92 7.17 -0.96 -1.14
C TYR A 92 8.21 -0.99 -2.26
N ARG A 93 7.76 -0.85 -3.50
CA ARG A 93 8.63 -0.64 -4.66
C ARG A 93 7.96 0.31 -5.64
N TYR A 94 8.77 1.00 -6.42
CA TYR A 94 8.27 1.74 -7.56
C TYR A 94 7.88 0.77 -8.68
N LEU A 95 6.73 1.03 -9.31
CA LEU A 95 6.35 0.37 -10.57
C LEU A 95 7.01 1.11 -11.72
N LYS A 96 7.59 0.37 -12.65
CA LYS A 96 8.02 0.92 -13.93
C LYS A 96 6.80 1.22 -14.79
N SER A 97 6.96 2.12 -15.76
CA SER A 97 5.86 2.53 -16.64
C SER A 97 5.23 1.36 -17.39
N ASP A 98 6.04 0.41 -17.89
CA ASP A 98 5.59 -0.80 -18.56
C ASP A 98 4.82 -1.75 -17.63
N GLU A 99 5.30 -1.96 -16.40
CA GLU A 99 4.58 -2.74 -15.39
C GLU A 99 3.21 -2.12 -15.06
N TRP A 100 3.14 -0.79 -14.99
CA TRP A 100 1.90 -0.08 -14.75
C TRP A 100 0.89 -0.24 -15.89
N GLU A 101 1.32 -0.15 -17.15
CA GLU A 101 0.45 -0.40 -18.31
C GLU A 101 -0.16 -1.81 -18.28
N ILE A 102 0.66 -2.80 -17.91
CA ILE A 102 0.20 -4.19 -17.76
C ILE A 102 -0.83 -4.29 -16.63
N ILE A 103 -0.53 -3.77 -15.43
CA ILE A 103 -1.46 -3.82 -14.29
C ILE A 103 -2.79 -3.17 -14.65
N LYS A 104 -2.79 -1.97 -15.26
CA LYS A 104 -4.01 -1.28 -15.69
C LYS A 104 -4.92 -2.15 -16.56
N ARG A 105 -4.34 -2.84 -17.55
CA ARG A 105 -5.07 -3.77 -18.42
C ARG A 105 -5.69 -4.92 -17.63
N LEU A 106 -4.94 -5.48 -16.68
CA LEU A 106 -5.38 -6.66 -15.91
C LEU A 106 -6.49 -6.33 -14.90
N VAL A 107 -6.40 -5.16 -14.25
CA VAL A 107 -7.36 -4.72 -13.23
C VAL A 107 -8.63 -4.08 -13.81
N ASP A 108 -8.70 -3.94 -15.14
CA ASP A 108 -9.77 -3.23 -15.85
C ASP A 108 -9.93 -1.79 -15.34
N TYR A 109 -8.80 -1.08 -15.30
CA TYR A 109 -8.73 0.28 -14.77
C TYR A 109 -9.23 1.31 -15.79
N ASP A 110 -10.46 1.75 -15.62
CA ASP A 110 -10.98 2.94 -16.30
C ASP A 110 -10.45 4.19 -15.59
N PHE A 111 -9.87 5.11 -16.36
CA PHE A 111 -9.59 6.46 -15.85
C PHE A 111 -10.93 7.19 -15.65
N GLU A 112 -11.39 7.27 -14.40
CA GLU A 112 -12.29 8.36 -13.96
C GLU A 112 -11.52 9.66 -13.74
#